data_AF-A0A6B3N8T5-F1
#
_entry.id   AF-A0A6B3N8T5-F1
#
_cell.length_a   1.000
_cell.length_b   1.000
_cell.length_c   1.000
_cell.angle_alpha   90.00
_cell.angle_beta   90.00
_cell.angle_gamma   90.00
#
_symmetry.space_group_name_H-M   'P 1'
#
loop_
_entity.id
_entity.type
_entity.pdbx_description
1 polymer ?
#
loop_
_entity_poly.entity_id
_entity_poly.type
_entity_poly.pdbx_seq_one_letter_code
_entity_poly.pdbx_strand_id
1 'polypeptide(L)' 'MKILYLTTGVSIGGAELMLYHLLSKINRNRFSPVVLSLMGRDTVGDRIESLGIPVAH' A
#
# COMPACT_ATOMS: atom_id res chain seq x y z
N MET A 1 -15.19 5.92 1.28
CA MET A 1 -15.13 5.04 0.09
C MET A 1 -14.00 4.04 0.26
N LYS A 2 -14.25 2.74 0.04
CA LYS A 2 -13.19 1.71 0.10
C LYS A 2 -12.45 1.67 -1.24
N ILE A 3 -11.12 1.59 -1.20
CA ILE A 3 -10.26 1.48 -2.39
C ILE A 3 -9.30 0.33 -2.18
N LEU A 4 -9.25 -0.61 -3.11
CA LEU A 4 -8.26 -1.68 -3.13
C LEU A 4 -7.13 -1.31 -4.11
N TYR A 5 -5.89 -1.30 -3.62
CA TYR A 5 -4.70 -1.19 -4.43
C TYR A 5 -4.10 -2.58 -4.60
N LEU A 6 -4.04 -3.05 -5.84
CA LEU A 6 -3.45 -4.34 -6.18
C LEU A 6 -2.05 -4.11 -6.77
N THR A 7 -1.05 -4.79 -6.22
CA THR A 7 0.34 -4.75 -6.74
C THR A 7 0.88 -6.17 -6.93
N THR A 8 1.70 -6.40 -7.95
CA THR A 8 2.32 -7.71 -8.24
C THR A 8 3.64 -7.90 -7.50
N GLY A 9 3.77 -7.36 -6.29
CA GLY A 9 5.02 -7.35 -5.52
C GLY A 9 5.79 -6.04 -5.60
N VAL A 10 6.41 -5.68 -4.47
CA VAL A 10 7.28 -4.52 -4.36
C VAL A 10 8.74 -4.93 -4.51
N SER A 11 9.27 -4.85 -5.74
CA SER A 11 10.73 -4.73 -5.88
C SER A 11 11.15 -3.34 -5.40
N ILE A 12 12.44 -3.01 -5.27
CA ILE A 12 12.84 -1.60 -5.05
C ILE A 12 12.61 -0.82 -6.37
N GLY A 13 11.36 -0.72 -6.79
CA GLY A 13 10.85 -0.08 -7.98
C GLY A 13 10.15 1.24 -7.63
N GLY A 14 9.98 2.08 -8.64
CA GLY A 14 9.39 3.41 -8.45
C GLY A 14 7.89 3.37 -8.13
N ALA A 15 7.17 2.34 -8.58
CA ALA A 15 5.70 2.30 -8.49
C ALA A 15 5.23 2.17 -7.04
N GLU A 16 5.95 1.40 -6.24
CA GLU A 16 5.54 1.02 -4.91
C GLU A 16 5.98 2.07 -3.88
N LEU A 17 7.12 2.71 -4.11
CA LEU A 17 7.48 3.98 -3.46
C LEU A 17 6.44 5.07 -3.75
N MET A 18 5.96 5.17 -4.99
CA MET A 18 4.87 6.10 -5.32
C MET A 18 3.56 5.74 -4.62
N LEU A 19 3.21 4.45 -4.55
CA LEU A 19 2.05 4.00 -3.79
C LEU A 19 2.17 4.37 -2.32
N TYR A 20 3.32 4.14 -1.68
CA TYR A 20 3.58 4.56 -0.30
C TYR A 20 3.40 6.08 -0.13
N HIS A 21 3.98 6.90 -1.02
CA HIS A 21 3.84 8.36 -0.95
C HIS A 21 2.39 8.82 -1.11
N LEU A 22 1.64 8.22 -2.02
CA LEU A 22 0.21 8.47 -2.21
C LEU A 22 -0.57 8.13 -0.93
N LEU A 23 -0.35 6.93 -0.40
CA LEU A 23 -1.06 6.43 0.78
C LEU A 23 -0.70 7.20 2.06
N SER A 24 0.53 7.71 2.17
CA SER A 24 0.96 8.55 3.31
C SER A 24 0.24 9.91 3.39
N LYS A 25 -0.36 10.37 2.28
CA LYS A 25 -1.05 11.67 2.17
C LYS A 25 -2.54 11.55 1.86
N ILE A 26 -3.06 10.32 1.74
CA ILE A 26 -4.46 10.11 1.36
C ILE A 26 -5.40 10.61 2.47
N ASN A 27 -6.49 11.28 2.09
CA ASN A 27 -7.49 11.73 3.05
C ASN A 27 -8.24 10.53 3.67
N ARG A 28 -7.86 10.16 4.89
CA ARG A 28 -8.42 9.03 5.66
C ARG A 28 -9.87 9.21 6.11
N ASN A 29 -10.38 10.45 6.14
CA ASN A 29 -11.79 10.73 6.44
C ASN A 29 -12.70 10.44 5.24
N ARG A 30 -12.13 10.45 4.01
CA ARG A 30 -12.87 10.19 2.76
C ARG A 30 -12.62 8.79 2.22
N PHE A 31 -11.39 8.29 2.36
CA PHE A 31 -10.94 7.04 1.76
C PHE A 31 -10.45 6.04 2.81
N SER A 32 -10.85 4.78 2.64
CA SER A 32 -10.39 3.64 3.42
C SER A 32 -9.63 2.70 2.48
N PRO A 33 -8.32 2.95 2.26
CA PRO A 33 -7.50 2.14 1.38
C PRO A 33 -7.11 0.81 2.03
N VAL A 34 -6.95 -0.20 1.19
CA VAL A 34 -6.40 -1.52 1.50
C VAL A 34 -5.43 -1.89 0.38
N VAL A 35 -4.33 -2.57 0.71
CA VAL A 35 -3.36 -3.05 -0.27
C VAL A 35 -3.37 -4.58 -0.31
N LEU A 36 -3.37 -5.13 -1.52
CA LEU A 36 -3.14 -6.56 -1.77
C LEU A 36 -1.89 -6.68 -2.64
N SER A 37 -0.86 -7.35 -2.11
CA SER A 37 0.32 -7.74 -2.87
C SER A 37 0.14 -9.18 -3.36
N LEU A 38 0.41 -9.43 -4.65
CA LEU A 38 0.34 -10.77 -5.24
C LEU A 38 1.67 -11.52 -5.16
N MET A 39 2.75 -10.82 -4.86
CA MET A 39 4.00 -11.45 -4.41
C MET A 39 4.05 -11.31 -2.90
N GLY A 40 4.72 -12.23 -2.22
CA GLY A 40 4.77 -12.31 -0.76
C GLY A 40 5.32 -11.05 -0.08
N ARG A 41 5.67 -11.20 1.20
CA ARG A 41 6.06 -10.05 2.04
C ARG A 41 7.26 -9.28 1.50
N ASP A 42 7.17 -7.96 1.49
CA ASP A 42 8.22 -7.04 1.02
C ASP A 42 8.34 -5.79 1.90
N THR A 43 9.50 -5.12 1.82
CA THR A 43 9.88 -4.01 2.72
C THR A 43 8.95 -2.81 2.63
N VAL A 44 8.33 -2.57 1.48
CA VAL A 44 7.40 -1.44 1.30
C VAL A 44 6.01 -1.79 1.84
N GLY A 45 5.58 -3.04 1.74
CA GLY A 45 4.40 -3.56 2.43
C GLY A 45 4.48 -3.26 3.93
N ASP A 46 5.59 -3.61 4.59
CA ASP A 46 5.79 -3.33 6.02
C ASP A 46 5.70 -1.82 6.34
N ARG A 47 6.23 -0.96 5.45
CA ARG A 47 6.11 0.52 5.59
C ARG A 47 4.66 0.99 5.44
N ILE A 48 3.90 0.42 4.50
CA ILE A 48 2.49 0.74 4.32
C ILE A 48 1.67 0.28 5.54
N GLU A 49 1.94 -0.91 6.08
CA GLU A 49 1.30 -1.40 7.31
C GLU A 49 1.52 -0.42 8.48
N SER A 50 2.72 0.14 8.61
CA SER A 50 3.04 1.13 9.66
C SER A 50 2.25 2.45 9.56
N LEU A 51 1.63 2.74 8.41
CA LEU A 51 0.69 3.86 8.24
C LEU A 51 -0.73 3.53 8.77
N GLY A 52 -0.94 2.35 9.34
CA GLY A 52 -2.26 1.86 9.75
C GLY A 52 -3.14 1.45 8.57
N ILE A 53 -2.52 0.98 7.48
CA ILE A 53 -3.20 0.54 6.26
C ILE A 53 -3.09 -0.98 6.17
N PRO A 54 -4.20 -1.72 6.06
CA PRO A 54 -4.13 -3.17 5.93
C PRO A 54 -3.41 -3.57 4.65
N VAL A 55 -2.47 -4.52 4.77
CA VAL A 55 -1.77 -5.16 3.65
C VAL A 55 -2.03 -6.66 3.72
N ALA A 56 -2.43 -7.26 2.59
CA ALA A 56 -2.55 -8.70 2.42
C ALA A 56 -1.53 -9.19 1.38
N HIS A 57 -1.08 -10.44 1.50
CA HIS A 57 -0.09 -11.10 0.65
C HIS A 57 -0.62 -12.42 0.10
#